data_AF-G8YKZ2-F1
#
_entry.id   AF-G8YKZ2-F1
#
_cell.length_a   1.000
_cell.length_b   1.000
_cell.length_c   1.000
_cell.angle_alpha   90.00
_cell.angle_beta   90.00
_cell.angle_gamma   90.00
#
_symmetry.space_group_name_H-M   'P 1'
#
loop_
_entity.id
_entity.type
_entity.pdbx_description
1 polymer ?
#
loop_
_entity_poly.entity_id
_entity_poly.type
_entity_poly.pdbx_seq_one_letter_code
_entity_poly.pdbx_strand_id
1 'polypeptide(L)'
;MLFSKFAAGVLVAAGAFFGSAHASLPEIEIVGNKFFYKSNGSQFFIKGVAYQSDVANATDSSFDDPLANPEACKRDIPYLQQLYTNVIRVYALNVSLDHSECMKMLDDAGIYVIADLSQPDQSINRDSPEWNLELFNRYTGVVDLFQNYTNVLGFFAGNEVTNNHSNTDASAFVKAAVRDTKAYIKTQGYRSIPVGYSANDDKQIRVDLADYFACGDSDERADFFGINMYEWCGDSSYKSSGYENATESYKNLGIPIFFSEYGCNEVTPRKFTEVGTLYGSKMTDVWSGGIVYMYFQEDNNYGLVSTSGSKVSTMDDFNNLKSQLGSISPSSANTKDVKSISATSCPSTGDYWSASTKLPPTPDEQICNCMFDSLSCVVDSDVSSKDYGDLYSYVCKDIDCAGISANGTSGKYGAYSPCSDKEKLSFVLNLYYKKNGGSKSACDFKGKGSVKSAKTASSCSGFLSSAGSSGVGSLSGTIASTKHTDITKSGSTATASNGGGNSDSSNSNSSGSKSSSSSSGSSKKSGAARQASFDFLSKTLYIGSAIAIGVGLIVV
;
A
#
# COMPACT_ATOMS: atom_id res chain seq x y z
N MET A 1 14.19 -76.35 -29.09
CA MET A 1 12.94 -75.91 -29.75
C MET A 1 12.13 -75.18 -28.70
N LEU A 2 11.70 -73.92 -28.80
CA LEU A 2 11.82 -72.87 -29.79
C LEU A 2 11.66 -71.55 -29.00
N PHE A 3 12.37 -70.52 -29.43
CA PHE A 3 12.28 -69.15 -28.92
C PHE A 3 10.88 -68.53 -29.11
N SER A 4 10.71 -67.34 -28.51
CA SER A 4 9.85 -66.20 -28.93
C SER A 4 8.64 -65.95 -28.01
N LYS A 5 8.26 -64.73 -27.57
CA LYS A 5 8.68 -63.34 -27.86
C LYS A 5 8.41 -62.43 -26.65
N PHE A 6 9.26 -61.41 -26.52
CA PHE A 6 8.98 -60.14 -25.85
C PHE A 6 7.72 -59.47 -26.43
N ALA A 7 6.86 -58.92 -25.57
CA ALA A 7 5.95 -57.85 -25.91
C ALA A 7 5.97 -56.82 -24.78
N ALA A 8 6.78 -55.76 -24.97
CA ALA A 8 6.72 -54.56 -24.15
C ALA A 8 5.44 -53.82 -24.48
N GLY A 9 4.52 -53.74 -23.52
CA GLY A 9 3.34 -52.88 -23.62
C GLY A 9 3.73 -51.43 -23.35
N VAL A 10 3.90 -50.65 -24.41
CA VAL A 10 3.94 -49.19 -24.32
C VAL A 10 2.51 -48.71 -24.09
N LEU A 11 2.19 -48.37 -22.83
CA LEU A 11 0.98 -47.62 -22.50
C LEU A 11 1.22 -46.16 -22.91
N VAL A 12 0.74 -45.81 -24.10
CA VAL A 12 0.58 -44.43 -24.54
C VAL A 12 -0.50 -43.81 -23.63
N ALA A 13 -0.07 -43.05 -22.63
CA ALA A 13 -0.95 -42.13 -21.92
C ALA A 13 -1.33 -41.00 -22.89
N ALA A 14 -2.41 -41.20 -23.63
CA ALA A 14 -3.05 -40.14 -24.40
C ALA A 14 -3.56 -39.10 -23.39
N GLY A 15 -2.85 -37.96 -23.32
CA GLY A 15 -3.23 -36.82 -22.51
C GLY A 15 -4.60 -36.32 -22.94
N ALA A 16 -5.60 -36.55 -22.11
CA ALA A 16 -6.83 -35.79 -22.14
C ALA A 16 -6.48 -34.37 -21.66
N PHE A 17 -6.24 -33.46 -22.61
CA PHE A 17 -6.45 -32.03 -22.38
C PHE A 17 -7.94 -31.87 -22.12
N PHE A 18 -8.34 -32.03 -20.86
CA PHE A 18 -9.57 -31.41 -20.40
C PHE A 18 -9.36 -29.91 -20.60
N GLY A 19 -10.14 -29.33 -21.51
CA GLY A 19 -10.37 -27.91 -21.51
C GLY A 19 -11.04 -27.58 -20.18
N SER A 20 -10.21 -27.30 -19.17
CA SER A 20 -10.65 -26.71 -17.93
C SER A 20 -11.30 -25.40 -18.33
N ALA A 21 -12.61 -25.26 -18.10
CA ALA A 21 -13.12 -23.94 -17.84
C ALA A 21 -12.19 -23.35 -16.77
N HIS A 22 -11.42 -22.31 -17.11
CA HIS A 22 -10.50 -21.68 -16.17
C HIS A 22 -11.37 -21.09 -15.04
N ALA A 23 -11.58 -21.87 -13.99
CA ALA A 23 -12.13 -21.36 -12.76
C ALA A 23 -11.08 -20.41 -12.20
N SER A 24 -11.50 -19.19 -11.85
CA SER A 24 -10.63 -18.23 -11.17
C SER A 24 -9.98 -18.89 -9.96
N LEU A 25 -8.77 -18.44 -9.60
CA LEU A 25 -8.07 -19.01 -8.45
C LEU A 25 -8.96 -18.97 -7.21
N PRO A 26 -9.02 -20.06 -6.43
CA PRO A 26 -9.85 -20.10 -5.24
C PRO A 26 -9.40 -19.03 -4.25
N GLU A 27 -10.34 -18.32 -3.65
CA GLU A 27 -10.02 -17.36 -2.61
C GLU A 27 -9.22 -18.03 -1.47
N ILE A 28 -8.27 -17.29 -0.92
CA ILE A 28 -7.58 -17.66 0.32
C ILE A 28 -8.32 -17.02 1.48
N GLU A 29 -8.58 -17.81 2.52
CA GLU A 29 -9.19 -17.37 3.77
C GLU A 29 -8.22 -17.53 4.95
N ILE A 30 -8.49 -16.79 6.02
CA ILE A 30 -7.75 -16.87 7.28
C ILE A 30 -8.60 -17.64 8.29
N VAL A 31 -8.04 -18.71 8.85
CA VAL A 31 -8.64 -19.48 9.94
C VAL A 31 -7.62 -19.61 11.05
N GLY A 32 -7.91 -19.00 12.21
CA GLY A 32 -6.91 -18.85 13.27
C GLY A 32 -5.73 -18.01 12.79
N ASN A 33 -4.52 -18.56 12.89
CA ASN A 33 -3.27 -17.90 12.52
C ASN A 33 -2.64 -18.49 11.24
N LYS A 34 -3.45 -19.07 10.35
CA LYS A 34 -2.99 -19.70 9.10
C LYS A 34 -3.90 -19.32 7.93
N PHE A 35 -3.32 -19.32 6.73
CA PHE A 35 -4.03 -19.17 5.48
C PHE A 35 -4.48 -20.54 4.93
N PHE A 36 -5.65 -20.59 4.29
CA PHE A 36 -6.21 -21.80 3.70
C PHE A 36 -6.88 -21.51 2.36
N TYR A 37 -6.85 -22.48 1.46
CA TYR A 37 -7.68 -22.44 0.26
C TYR A 37 -9.14 -22.66 0.63
N LYS A 38 -10.01 -21.69 0.36
CA LYS A 38 -11.45 -21.77 0.68
C LYS A 38 -12.17 -22.91 -0.03
N SER A 39 -11.63 -23.38 -1.15
CA SER A 39 -12.22 -24.45 -1.97
C SER A 39 -12.11 -25.85 -1.34
N ASN A 40 -11.07 -26.12 -0.55
CA ASN A 40 -10.77 -27.47 -0.03
C ASN A 40 -10.25 -27.50 1.42
N GLY A 41 -10.01 -26.34 2.03
CA GLY A 41 -9.52 -26.19 3.39
C GLY A 41 -8.06 -26.61 3.61
N SER A 42 -7.25 -26.88 2.57
CA SER A 42 -5.82 -27.16 2.75
C SER A 42 -5.04 -25.88 3.04
N GLN A 43 -4.03 -25.95 3.90
CA GLN A 43 -3.19 -24.81 4.26
C GLN A 43 -2.49 -24.21 3.04
N PHE A 44 -2.48 -22.90 2.96
CA PHE A 44 -1.77 -22.10 1.96
C PHE A 44 -0.46 -21.59 2.57
N PHE A 45 0.67 -21.92 1.95
CA PHE A 45 1.97 -21.33 2.25
C PHE A 45 2.38 -20.36 1.15
N ILE A 46 2.79 -19.17 1.55
CA ILE A 46 3.32 -18.14 0.65
C ILE A 46 4.70 -18.57 0.19
N LYS A 47 4.89 -18.73 -1.11
CA LYS A 47 6.17 -18.85 -1.81
C LYS A 47 6.26 -17.67 -2.76
N GLY A 48 6.73 -16.55 -2.23
CA GLY A 48 6.57 -15.26 -2.87
C GLY A 48 7.84 -14.67 -3.46
N VAL A 49 7.64 -13.70 -4.37
CA VAL A 49 8.70 -12.82 -4.87
C VAL A 49 8.19 -11.37 -4.89
N ALA A 50 8.98 -10.42 -4.37
CA ALA A 50 8.72 -9.00 -4.50
C ALA A 50 8.85 -8.58 -5.97
N TYR A 51 7.80 -7.98 -6.54
CA TYR A 51 7.68 -7.69 -7.96
C TYR A 51 7.35 -6.21 -8.16
N GLN A 52 8.39 -5.39 -8.16
CA GLN A 52 8.32 -3.94 -8.27
C GLN A 52 9.65 -3.47 -8.84
N SER A 53 9.64 -2.76 -9.98
CA SER A 53 10.83 -2.15 -10.57
C SER A 53 11.00 -0.70 -10.11
N ASP A 54 12.24 -0.23 -10.16
CA ASP A 54 12.59 1.18 -10.04
C ASP A 54 12.07 2.01 -11.24
N VAL A 55 12.07 3.33 -11.08
CA VAL A 55 11.47 4.31 -12.01
C VAL A 55 12.18 4.45 -13.35
N ALA A 56 13.24 3.69 -13.63
CA ALA A 56 14.04 3.81 -14.86
C ALA A 56 13.21 3.68 -16.15
N ASN A 57 12.04 3.02 -16.09
CA ASN A 57 11.09 2.89 -17.20
C ASN A 57 9.74 3.61 -16.97
N ALA A 58 9.58 4.33 -15.86
CA ALA A 58 8.36 5.06 -15.54
C ALA A 58 8.25 6.33 -16.40
N THR A 59 7.08 6.59 -16.98
CA THR A 59 6.90 7.69 -17.95
C THR A 59 6.55 9.03 -17.32
N ASP A 60 6.03 9.08 -16.08
CA ASP A 60 5.83 10.36 -15.36
C ASP A 60 5.47 10.19 -13.86
N SER A 61 5.88 9.09 -13.22
CA SER A 61 5.49 8.74 -11.85
C SER A 61 6.70 8.55 -10.93
N SER A 62 6.49 8.81 -9.64
CA SER A 62 7.45 8.55 -8.54
C SER A 62 7.73 7.05 -8.32
N PHE A 63 7.08 6.17 -9.09
CA PHE A 63 7.21 4.71 -9.09
C PHE A 63 6.78 4.13 -10.45
N ASP A 64 7.19 2.90 -10.78
CA ASP A 64 6.68 2.13 -11.93
C ASP A 64 5.51 1.24 -11.46
N ASP A 65 4.40 1.12 -12.20
CA ASP A 65 3.32 0.18 -11.83
C ASP A 65 3.48 -1.11 -12.64
N PRO A 66 3.98 -2.20 -12.04
CA PRO A 66 4.29 -3.40 -12.78
C PRO A 66 3.03 -4.19 -13.20
N LEU A 67 1.88 -3.92 -12.58
CA LEU A 67 0.62 -4.58 -12.89
C LEU A 67 -0.19 -3.85 -13.97
N ALA A 68 0.14 -2.58 -14.23
CA ALA A 68 -0.41 -1.81 -15.35
C ALA A 68 0.39 -1.99 -16.67
N ASN A 69 1.31 -2.95 -16.72
CA ASN A 69 2.14 -3.25 -17.89
C ASN A 69 1.96 -4.71 -18.35
N PRO A 70 0.95 -5.00 -19.19
CA PRO A 70 0.66 -6.37 -19.63
C PRO A 70 1.83 -7.07 -20.32
N GLU A 71 2.62 -6.35 -21.11
CA GLU A 71 3.78 -6.92 -21.81
C GLU A 71 4.90 -7.33 -20.84
N ALA A 72 5.14 -6.55 -19.79
CA ALA A 72 6.07 -6.94 -18.72
C ALA A 72 5.54 -8.17 -17.95
N CYS A 73 4.27 -8.17 -17.55
CA CYS A 73 3.66 -9.34 -16.89
C CYS A 73 3.78 -10.60 -17.75
N LYS A 74 3.45 -10.52 -19.04
CA LYS A 74 3.54 -11.63 -19.98
C LYS A 74 4.96 -12.16 -20.14
N ARG A 75 5.96 -11.26 -20.13
CA ARG A 75 7.38 -11.61 -20.18
C ARG A 75 7.82 -12.32 -18.90
N ASP A 76 7.37 -11.86 -17.74
CA ASP A 76 7.94 -12.22 -16.44
C ASP A 76 7.25 -13.41 -15.76
N ILE A 77 5.94 -13.60 -15.97
CA ILE A 77 5.16 -14.70 -15.39
C ILE A 77 5.78 -16.09 -15.67
N PRO A 78 6.28 -16.41 -16.88
CA PRO A 78 6.94 -17.70 -17.13
C PRO A 78 8.17 -17.95 -16.23
N TYR A 79 8.86 -16.90 -15.80
CA TYR A 79 10.02 -17.00 -14.89
C TYR A 79 9.57 -17.14 -13.44
N LEU A 80 8.51 -16.43 -13.03
CA LEU A 80 7.88 -16.62 -11.71
C LEU A 80 7.35 -18.05 -11.54
N GLN A 81 6.71 -18.62 -12.56
CA GLN A 81 6.25 -20.01 -12.54
C GLN A 81 7.42 -21.00 -12.42
N GLN A 82 8.55 -20.73 -13.09
CA GLN A 82 9.76 -21.56 -12.95
C GLN A 82 10.35 -21.55 -11.54
N LEU A 83 10.15 -20.47 -10.77
CA LEU A 83 10.54 -20.36 -9.37
C LEU A 83 9.55 -21.05 -8.41
N TYR A 84 8.44 -21.59 -8.91
CA TYR A 84 7.32 -22.07 -8.10
C TYR A 84 6.62 -20.98 -7.28
N THR A 85 6.73 -19.72 -7.72
CA THR A 85 6.10 -18.57 -7.09
C THR A 85 4.59 -18.71 -7.16
N ASN A 86 3.92 -18.52 -6.02
CA ASN A 86 2.46 -18.47 -5.93
C ASN A 86 1.95 -17.12 -5.38
N VAL A 87 2.83 -16.22 -4.96
CA VAL A 87 2.47 -14.87 -4.50
C VAL A 87 3.47 -13.86 -5.07
N ILE A 88 3.00 -12.71 -5.52
CA ILE A 88 3.85 -11.53 -5.69
C ILE A 88 3.46 -10.46 -4.68
N ARG A 89 4.45 -9.71 -4.20
CA ARG A 89 4.22 -8.45 -3.46
C ARG A 89 4.47 -7.27 -4.37
N VAL A 90 3.51 -6.35 -4.43
CA VAL A 90 3.61 -5.10 -5.21
C VAL A 90 3.47 -3.91 -4.27
N TYR A 91 4.40 -2.96 -4.34
CA TYR A 91 4.57 -1.92 -3.32
C TYR A 91 3.89 -0.61 -3.69
N ALA A 92 3.67 -0.36 -4.98
CA ALA A 92 3.02 0.86 -5.45
C ALA A 92 2.18 0.57 -6.70
N LEU A 93 0.93 1.06 -6.67
CA LEU A 93 -0.05 0.89 -7.73
C LEU A 93 -0.59 2.25 -8.15
N ASN A 94 -0.74 2.46 -9.45
CA ASN A 94 -1.38 3.65 -9.98
C ASN A 94 -2.86 3.36 -10.16
N VAL A 95 -3.67 3.91 -9.26
CA VAL A 95 -5.12 3.71 -9.26
C VAL A 95 -5.78 4.13 -10.59
N SER A 96 -5.17 5.05 -11.37
CA SER A 96 -5.76 5.57 -12.62
C SER A 96 -5.55 4.67 -13.86
N LEU A 97 -4.80 3.58 -13.74
CA LEU A 97 -4.49 2.67 -14.85
C LEU A 97 -5.36 1.41 -14.82
N ASP A 98 -5.37 0.65 -15.93
CA ASP A 98 -6.03 -0.65 -16.00
C ASP A 98 -5.04 -1.79 -15.70
N HIS A 99 -5.48 -2.72 -14.85
CA HIS A 99 -4.70 -3.88 -14.39
C HIS A 99 -5.32 -5.20 -14.83
N SER A 100 -6.43 -5.15 -15.56
CA SER A 100 -7.26 -6.32 -15.86
C SER A 100 -6.50 -7.45 -16.57
N GLU A 101 -5.70 -7.11 -17.57
CA GLU A 101 -4.96 -8.10 -18.36
C GLU A 101 -3.86 -8.78 -17.55
N CYS A 102 -3.05 -8.03 -16.79
CA CYS A 102 -2.01 -8.60 -15.95
C CYS A 102 -2.60 -9.46 -14.82
N MET A 103 -3.65 -8.97 -14.15
CA MET A 103 -4.32 -9.74 -13.08
C MET A 103 -4.90 -11.05 -13.58
N LYS A 104 -5.46 -11.06 -14.80
CA LYS A 104 -5.93 -12.28 -15.46
C LYS A 104 -4.79 -13.25 -15.78
N MET A 105 -3.64 -12.76 -16.26
CA MET A 105 -2.48 -13.61 -16.53
C MET A 105 -1.90 -14.20 -15.23
N LEU A 106 -1.87 -13.44 -14.14
CA LEU A 106 -1.45 -13.94 -12.83
C LEU A 106 -2.41 -15.00 -12.29
N ASP A 107 -3.72 -14.79 -12.44
CA ASP A 107 -4.76 -15.77 -12.08
C ASP A 107 -4.58 -17.08 -12.86
N ASP A 108 -4.44 -17.00 -14.19
CA ASP A 108 -4.19 -18.17 -15.05
C ASP A 108 -2.89 -18.89 -14.69
N ALA A 109 -1.91 -18.17 -14.15
CA ALA A 109 -0.61 -18.70 -13.76
C ALA A 109 -0.58 -19.32 -12.36
N GLY A 110 -1.63 -19.19 -11.56
CA GLY A 110 -1.63 -19.67 -10.17
C GLY A 110 -1.00 -18.71 -9.16
N ILE A 111 -0.89 -17.42 -9.51
CA ILE A 111 -0.17 -16.41 -8.73
C ILE A 111 -1.16 -15.43 -8.10
N TYR A 112 -1.07 -15.32 -6.77
CA TYR A 112 -1.79 -14.33 -5.97
C TYR A 112 -0.98 -13.03 -5.81
N VAL A 113 -1.65 -11.95 -5.42
CA VAL A 113 -1.05 -10.64 -5.17
C VAL A 113 -1.30 -10.23 -3.73
N ILE A 114 -0.25 -9.81 -3.03
CA ILE A 114 -0.36 -8.93 -1.87
C ILE A 114 0.05 -7.53 -2.33
N ALA A 115 -0.83 -6.56 -2.16
CA ALA A 115 -0.59 -5.18 -2.60
C ALA A 115 -0.48 -4.24 -1.41
N ASP A 116 0.52 -3.37 -1.40
CA ASP A 116 0.60 -2.25 -0.47
C ASP A 116 -0.42 -1.18 -0.91
N LEU A 117 -1.17 -0.60 0.05
CA LEU A 117 -2.20 0.41 -0.23
C LEU A 117 -1.61 1.81 -0.46
N SER A 118 -0.45 2.06 0.17
CA SER A 118 0.31 3.30 0.01
C SER A 118 1.04 3.38 -1.34
N GLN A 119 1.65 4.53 -1.58
CA GLN A 119 2.74 4.72 -2.53
C GLN A 119 3.75 5.72 -1.93
N PRO A 120 4.94 5.92 -2.53
CA PRO A 120 6.01 6.71 -1.91
C PRO A 120 5.60 8.11 -1.42
N ASP A 121 4.77 8.83 -2.16
CA ASP A 121 4.29 10.18 -1.83
C ASP A 121 2.95 10.20 -1.07
N GLN A 122 2.26 9.06 -0.96
CA GLN A 122 0.98 8.92 -0.26
C GLN A 122 1.06 7.75 0.73
N SER A 123 1.79 7.99 1.82
CA SER A 123 2.01 7.04 2.91
C SER A 123 1.96 7.76 4.26
N ILE A 124 1.74 7.00 5.34
CA ILE A 124 1.82 7.55 6.70
C ILE A 124 3.28 7.90 6.97
N ASN A 125 3.56 9.19 7.16
CA ASN A 125 4.89 9.68 7.46
C ASN A 125 5.27 9.35 8.91
N ARG A 126 6.26 8.50 9.12
CA ARG A 126 6.69 8.08 10.46
C ARG A 126 7.17 9.21 11.38
N ASP A 127 7.69 10.30 10.83
CA ASP A 127 8.25 11.43 11.61
C ASP A 127 7.17 12.45 12.01
N SER A 128 6.04 12.45 11.31
CA SER A 128 4.88 13.29 11.58
C SER A 128 3.61 12.55 11.15
N PRO A 129 3.22 11.50 11.90
CA PRO A 129 2.21 10.57 11.44
C PRO A 129 0.82 11.19 11.44
N GLU A 130 0.10 10.98 10.35
CA GLU A 130 -1.29 11.36 10.19
C GLU A 130 -2.08 10.23 9.54
N TRP A 131 -3.38 10.18 9.84
CA TRP A 131 -4.36 9.40 9.11
C TRP A 131 -5.50 10.34 8.74
N ASN A 132 -5.53 10.69 7.46
CA ASN A 132 -6.33 11.81 6.94
C ASN A 132 -7.10 11.39 5.68
N LEU A 133 -7.93 12.29 5.16
CA LEU A 133 -8.78 12.02 4.00
C LEU A 133 -8.00 11.64 2.75
N GLU A 134 -6.84 12.24 2.52
CA GLU A 134 -6.02 11.93 1.36
C GLU A 134 -5.54 10.47 1.39
N LEU A 135 -4.97 10.05 2.53
CA LEU A 135 -4.49 8.68 2.70
C LEU A 135 -5.64 7.67 2.69
N PHE A 136 -6.78 8.00 3.30
CA PHE A 136 -7.96 7.14 3.25
C PHE A 136 -8.49 6.94 1.82
N ASN A 137 -8.62 8.02 1.04
CA ASN A 137 -9.04 7.96 -0.36
C ASN A 137 -8.04 7.18 -1.22
N ARG A 138 -6.74 7.35 -0.95
CA ARG A 138 -5.68 6.57 -1.60
C ARG A 138 -5.89 5.07 -1.36
N TYR A 139 -6.06 4.67 -0.11
CA TYR A 139 -6.13 3.26 0.27
C TYR A 139 -7.41 2.61 -0.28
N THR A 140 -8.54 3.29 -0.14
CA THR A 140 -9.84 2.81 -0.64
C THR A 140 -9.92 2.79 -2.16
N GLY A 141 -9.21 3.68 -2.86
CA GLY A 141 -9.03 3.63 -4.31
C GLY A 141 -8.31 2.36 -4.80
N VAL A 142 -7.26 1.92 -4.10
CA VAL A 142 -6.58 0.63 -4.39
C VAL A 142 -7.53 -0.54 -4.11
N VAL A 143 -8.28 -0.51 -3.01
CA VAL A 143 -9.29 -1.54 -2.71
C VAL A 143 -10.33 -1.65 -3.84
N ASP A 144 -10.91 -0.53 -4.28
CA ASP A 144 -11.94 -0.51 -5.33
C ASP A 144 -11.45 -1.11 -6.64
N LEU A 145 -10.20 -0.84 -7.00
CA LEU A 145 -9.55 -1.36 -8.20
C LEU A 145 -9.41 -2.89 -8.17
N PHE A 146 -9.09 -3.45 -7.00
CA PHE A 146 -8.67 -4.85 -6.88
C PHE A 146 -9.73 -5.80 -6.28
N GLN A 147 -10.83 -5.30 -5.74
CA GLN A 147 -11.74 -6.11 -4.92
C GLN A 147 -12.40 -7.30 -5.63
N ASN A 148 -12.57 -7.23 -6.96
CA ASN A 148 -13.19 -8.30 -7.76
C ASN A 148 -12.25 -9.48 -8.06
N TYR A 149 -10.94 -9.32 -7.87
CA TYR A 149 -9.98 -10.38 -8.21
C TYR A 149 -9.83 -11.36 -7.04
N THR A 150 -10.12 -12.63 -7.28
CA THR A 150 -9.99 -13.68 -6.26
C THR A 150 -8.53 -13.99 -5.93
N ASN A 151 -7.61 -13.71 -6.87
CA ASN A 151 -6.17 -13.84 -6.68
C ASN A 151 -5.53 -12.64 -5.94
N VAL A 152 -6.31 -11.71 -5.40
CA VAL A 152 -5.78 -10.74 -4.40
C VAL A 152 -5.80 -11.41 -3.02
N LEU A 153 -4.64 -11.79 -2.51
CA LEU A 153 -4.50 -12.46 -1.22
C LEU A 153 -4.80 -11.51 -0.06
N GLY A 154 -4.36 -10.26 -0.15
CA GLY A 154 -4.55 -9.26 0.89
C GLY A 154 -3.88 -7.93 0.58
N PHE A 155 -4.02 -6.99 1.51
CA PHE A 155 -3.44 -5.66 1.41
C PHE A 155 -2.53 -5.34 2.60
N PHE A 156 -1.43 -4.64 2.37
CA PHE A 156 -0.65 -4.01 3.45
C PHE A 156 -1.11 -2.55 3.65
N ALA A 157 -1.56 -2.22 4.86
CA ALA A 157 -1.92 -0.84 5.25
C ALA A 157 -0.72 -0.01 5.72
N GLY A 158 0.48 -0.56 5.66
CA GLY A 158 1.71 0.13 6.01
C GLY A 158 2.90 -0.81 5.88
N ASN A 159 4.06 -0.22 5.59
CA ASN A 159 5.33 -0.92 5.47
C ASN A 159 6.41 -0.15 6.23
N GLU A 160 6.94 -0.74 7.30
CA GLU A 160 8.01 -0.17 8.14
C GLU A 160 7.76 1.29 8.53
N VAL A 161 6.52 1.63 8.88
CA VAL A 161 6.17 3.00 9.29
C VAL A 161 6.87 3.26 10.62
N THR A 162 6.47 2.58 11.68
CA THR A 162 7.32 2.42 12.86
C THR A 162 8.47 1.50 12.48
N ASN A 163 9.70 1.98 12.66
CA ASN A 163 10.92 1.23 12.33
C ASN A 163 11.97 1.25 13.45
N ASN A 164 11.75 2.01 14.52
CA ASN A 164 12.59 2.00 15.71
C ASN A 164 11.81 2.53 16.93
N HIS A 165 12.41 2.48 18.12
CA HIS A 165 11.74 2.87 19.37
C HIS A 165 11.29 4.35 19.42
N SER A 166 11.91 5.25 18.65
CA SER A 166 11.62 6.69 18.68
C SER A 166 10.35 7.13 17.93
N ASN A 167 9.75 6.23 17.14
CA ASN A 167 8.55 6.52 16.32
C ASN A 167 7.45 5.46 16.47
N THR A 168 7.36 4.83 17.64
CA THR A 168 6.34 3.80 17.90
C THR A 168 4.91 4.35 17.88
N ASP A 169 4.73 5.64 18.15
CA ASP A 169 3.43 6.31 18.11
C ASP A 169 2.77 6.30 16.72
N ALA A 170 3.57 6.24 15.64
CA ALA A 170 3.08 6.11 14.27
C ALA A 170 2.24 4.84 14.05
N SER A 171 2.47 3.78 14.84
CA SER A 171 1.69 2.52 14.78
C SER A 171 0.19 2.73 15.04
N ALA A 172 -0.19 3.72 15.86
CA ALA A 172 -1.60 4.03 16.12
C ALA A 172 -2.34 4.52 14.85
N PHE A 173 -1.64 5.22 13.96
CA PHE A 173 -2.19 5.72 12.71
C PHE A 173 -2.34 4.60 11.69
N VAL A 174 -1.35 3.72 11.60
CA VAL A 174 -1.43 2.53 10.73
C VAL A 174 -2.54 1.60 11.19
N LYS A 175 -2.71 1.41 12.51
CA LYS A 175 -3.80 0.58 13.04
C LYS A 175 -5.18 1.19 12.77
N ALA A 176 -5.32 2.52 12.78
CA ALA A 176 -6.52 3.19 12.26
C ALA A 176 -6.72 2.95 10.76
N ALA A 177 -5.64 2.96 9.95
CA ALA A 177 -5.72 2.64 8.54
C ALA A 177 -6.21 1.21 8.27
N VAL A 178 -5.73 0.23 9.06
CA VAL A 178 -6.24 -1.14 9.05
C VAL A 178 -7.74 -1.17 9.36
N ARG A 179 -8.15 -0.57 10.49
CA ARG A 179 -9.55 -0.50 10.92
C ARG A 179 -10.45 0.06 9.82
N ASP A 180 -10.10 1.23 9.30
CA ASP A 180 -10.95 1.97 8.38
C ASP A 180 -10.98 1.34 6.98
N THR A 181 -9.87 0.75 6.52
CA THR A 181 -9.85 -0.01 5.25
C THR A 181 -10.73 -1.25 5.34
N LYS A 182 -10.65 -2.02 6.44
CA LYS A 182 -11.51 -3.18 6.68
C LYS A 182 -12.98 -2.76 6.76
N ALA A 183 -13.27 -1.67 7.45
CA ALA A 183 -14.62 -1.13 7.54
C ALA A 183 -15.16 -0.67 6.18
N TYR A 184 -14.31 -0.09 5.32
CA TYR A 184 -14.65 0.25 3.93
C TYR A 184 -14.99 -0.98 3.10
N ILE A 185 -14.11 -1.99 3.07
CA ILE A 185 -14.34 -3.27 2.38
C ILE A 185 -15.70 -3.86 2.77
N LYS A 186 -15.98 -3.90 4.08
CA LYS A 186 -17.25 -4.41 4.63
C LYS A 186 -18.45 -3.56 4.20
N THR A 187 -18.35 -2.23 4.30
CA THR A 187 -19.45 -1.30 3.98
C THR A 187 -19.81 -1.34 2.49
N GLN A 188 -18.82 -1.55 1.62
CA GLN A 188 -19.03 -1.69 0.18
C GLN A 188 -19.64 -3.05 -0.22
N GLY A 189 -19.73 -4.00 0.72
CA GLY A 189 -20.20 -5.36 0.43
C GLY A 189 -19.23 -6.17 -0.44
N TYR A 190 -17.94 -5.83 -0.40
CA TYR A 190 -16.90 -6.57 -1.12
C TYR A 190 -16.62 -7.91 -0.46
N ARG A 191 -15.86 -8.76 -1.17
CA ARG A 191 -15.20 -9.91 -0.55
C ARG A 191 -14.42 -9.44 0.69
N SER A 192 -14.41 -10.26 1.74
CA SER A 192 -13.59 -10.02 2.94
C SER A 192 -12.10 -10.21 2.62
N ILE A 193 -11.50 -9.22 1.96
CA ILE A 193 -10.06 -9.21 1.63
C ILE A 193 -9.28 -8.83 2.90
N PRO A 194 -8.33 -9.67 3.35
CA PRO A 194 -7.53 -9.37 4.53
C PRO A 194 -6.70 -8.09 4.39
N VAL A 195 -6.59 -7.31 5.47
CA VAL A 195 -5.71 -6.13 5.56
C VAL A 195 -4.72 -6.32 6.70
N GLY A 196 -3.43 -6.37 6.36
CA GLY A 196 -2.32 -6.61 7.27
C GLY A 196 -1.32 -5.46 7.36
N TYR A 197 -0.18 -5.73 8.01
CA TYR A 197 0.94 -4.79 8.16
C TYR A 197 2.28 -5.47 7.91
N SER A 198 3.23 -4.77 7.29
CA SER A 198 4.61 -5.23 7.05
C SER A 198 5.59 -4.44 7.94
N ALA A 199 6.31 -5.14 8.80
CA ALA A 199 7.24 -4.56 9.76
C ALA A 199 8.71 -4.79 9.38
N ASN A 200 9.61 -3.96 9.92
CA ASN A 200 11.04 -4.27 9.93
C ASN A 200 11.38 -5.21 11.12
N ASP A 201 12.65 -5.60 11.23
CA ASP A 201 13.14 -6.50 12.28
C ASP A 201 13.96 -5.80 13.37
N ASP A 202 13.54 -4.61 13.81
CA ASP A 202 14.22 -3.92 14.92
C ASP A 202 14.04 -4.66 16.25
N LYS A 203 15.17 -5.08 16.85
CA LYS A 203 15.18 -5.96 18.03
C LYS A 203 14.53 -5.34 19.27
N GLN A 204 14.46 -4.01 19.38
CA GLN A 204 13.89 -3.36 20.56
C GLN A 204 12.38 -3.33 20.54
N ILE A 205 11.77 -3.36 19.35
CA ILE A 205 10.32 -3.15 19.19
C ILE A 205 9.58 -4.27 18.45
N ARG A 206 10.28 -5.19 17.75
CA ARG A 206 9.63 -6.15 16.83
C ARG A 206 8.51 -6.99 17.44
N VAL A 207 8.66 -7.40 18.71
CA VAL A 207 7.64 -8.20 19.41
C VAL A 207 6.46 -7.32 19.81
N ASP A 208 6.71 -6.17 20.44
CA ASP A 208 5.66 -5.23 20.83
C ASP A 208 4.88 -4.74 19.60
N LEU A 209 5.57 -4.53 18.47
CA LEU A 209 4.97 -4.13 17.20
C LEU A 209 4.01 -5.22 16.67
N ALA A 210 4.46 -6.48 16.64
CA ALA A 210 3.60 -7.61 16.22
C ALA A 210 2.39 -7.77 17.16
N ASP A 211 2.62 -7.72 18.47
CA ASP A 211 1.56 -7.83 19.46
C ASP A 211 0.55 -6.69 19.36
N TYR A 212 1.03 -5.45 19.12
CA TYR A 212 0.17 -4.29 18.96
C TYR A 212 -0.77 -4.41 17.75
N PHE A 213 -0.29 -4.90 16.61
CA PHE A 213 -1.12 -5.11 15.43
C PHE A 213 -2.07 -6.32 15.57
N ALA A 214 -1.74 -7.29 16.44
CA ALA A 214 -2.59 -8.45 16.71
C ALA A 214 -3.56 -8.28 17.89
N CYS A 215 -3.46 -7.20 18.67
CA CYS A 215 -4.30 -6.95 19.86
C CYS A 215 -5.50 -6.02 19.59
N GLY A 216 -6.37 -5.83 20.59
CA GLY A 216 -7.51 -4.89 20.53
C GLY A 216 -8.77 -5.53 19.98
N ASP A 217 -9.70 -4.75 19.42
CA ASP A 217 -10.92 -5.31 18.83
C ASP A 217 -10.66 -5.94 17.46
N SER A 218 -11.50 -6.89 17.03
CA SER A 218 -11.25 -7.69 15.81
C SER A 218 -11.23 -6.86 14.52
N ASP A 219 -11.96 -5.75 14.49
CA ASP A 219 -11.99 -4.79 13.40
C ASP A 219 -10.74 -3.91 13.36
N GLU A 220 -10.07 -3.66 14.49
CA GLU A 220 -8.84 -2.88 14.58
C GLU A 220 -7.55 -3.70 14.41
N ARG A 221 -7.62 -5.03 14.61
CA ARG A 221 -6.47 -5.92 14.40
C ARG A 221 -6.11 -6.01 12.92
N ALA A 222 -4.81 -6.08 12.63
CA ALA A 222 -4.32 -6.57 11.37
C ALA A 222 -4.80 -8.01 11.16
N ASP A 223 -5.22 -8.35 9.94
CA ASP A 223 -5.65 -9.70 9.61
C ASP A 223 -4.45 -10.64 9.44
N PHE A 224 -3.27 -10.11 9.09
CA PHE A 224 -2.00 -10.82 9.02
C PHE A 224 -0.82 -9.87 9.29
N PHE A 225 0.34 -10.43 9.60
CA PHE A 225 1.56 -9.69 9.90
C PHE A 225 2.74 -10.19 9.06
N GLY A 226 3.41 -9.27 8.37
CA GLY A 226 4.63 -9.51 7.62
C GLY A 226 5.85 -8.97 8.37
N ILE A 227 6.97 -9.68 8.31
CA ILE A 227 8.27 -9.16 8.76
C ILE A 227 9.27 -9.19 7.61
N ASN A 228 9.94 -8.06 7.39
CA ASN A 228 11.08 -7.95 6.50
C ASN A 228 12.31 -8.56 7.21
N MET A 229 12.60 -9.83 6.91
CA MET A 229 13.46 -10.70 7.68
C MET A 229 14.78 -11.01 6.96
N TYR A 230 15.84 -10.33 7.39
CA TYR A 230 17.17 -10.43 6.78
C TYR A 230 18.24 -11.06 7.70
N GLU A 231 17.85 -11.65 8.84
CA GLU A 231 18.80 -12.22 9.81
C GLU A 231 19.63 -13.41 9.27
N TRP A 232 19.17 -14.11 8.23
CA TRP A 232 19.87 -15.25 7.64
C TRP A 232 20.69 -14.84 6.42
N CYS A 233 22.02 -14.83 6.54
CA CYS A 233 22.96 -14.53 5.45
C CYS A 233 23.89 -15.73 5.17
N GLY A 234 24.04 -16.10 3.89
CA GLY A 234 24.97 -17.15 3.46
C GLY A 234 24.64 -18.55 4.02
N ASP A 235 25.68 -19.28 4.45
CA ASP A 235 25.53 -20.58 5.12
C ASP A 235 25.27 -20.36 6.62
N SER A 236 24.00 -20.19 7.00
CA SER A 236 23.59 -20.11 8.40
C SER A 236 22.78 -21.34 8.82
N SER A 237 22.14 -21.27 9.98
CA SER A 237 21.29 -22.32 10.55
C SER A 237 20.12 -21.70 11.31
N TYR A 238 19.10 -22.50 11.60
CA TYR A 238 17.93 -22.09 12.40
C TYR A 238 18.29 -21.34 13.69
N LYS A 239 19.36 -21.79 14.38
CA LYS A 239 19.79 -21.20 15.63
C LYS A 239 20.73 -20.00 15.43
N SER A 240 21.71 -20.12 14.54
CA SER A 240 22.72 -19.07 14.34
C SER A 240 22.19 -17.84 13.61
N SER A 241 21.15 -17.98 12.77
CA SER A 241 20.46 -16.85 12.16
C SER A 241 19.69 -16.02 13.19
N GLY A 242 19.06 -16.67 14.17
CA GLY A 242 18.08 -16.04 15.06
C GLY A 242 16.65 -16.49 14.82
N TYR A 243 16.40 -17.27 13.75
CA TYR A 243 15.06 -17.80 13.42
C TYR A 243 14.45 -18.66 14.53
N GLU A 244 15.26 -19.33 15.35
CA GLU A 244 14.80 -20.02 16.56
C GLU A 244 14.14 -19.07 17.55
N ASN A 245 14.81 -17.96 17.86
CA ASN A 245 14.29 -16.96 18.77
C ASN A 245 13.05 -16.27 18.18
N ALA A 246 13.08 -15.92 16.89
CA ALA A 246 11.93 -15.34 16.22
C ALA A 246 10.71 -16.28 16.26
N THR A 247 10.89 -17.56 15.95
CA THR A 247 9.81 -18.55 15.98
C THR A 247 9.22 -18.71 17.37
N GLU A 248 10.06 -18.74 18.41
CA GLU A 248 9.61 -18.81 19.80
C GLU A 248 8.84 -17.57 20.23
N SER A 249 9.28 -16.37 19.82
CA SER A 249 8.60 -15.11 20.13
C SER A 249 7.20 -15.01 19.51
N TYR A 250 7.00 -15.52 18.29
CA TYR A 250 5.74 -15.34 17.55
C TYR A 250 4.79 -16.54 17.62
N LYS A 251 5.15 -17.64 18.29
CA LYS A 251 4.31 -18.86 18.30
C LYS A 251 2.90 -18.69 18.85
N ASN A 252 2.68 -17.65 19.66
CA ASN A 252 1.38 -17.33 20.27
C ASN A 252 0.68 -16.15 19.59
N LEU A 253 1.21 -15.63 18.48
CA LEU A 253 0.57 -14.54 17.76
C LEU A 253 -0.77 -15.01 17.19
N GLY A 254 -1.82 -14.21 17.43
CA GLY A 254 -3.20 -14.57 17.12
C GLY A 254 -3.58 -14.57 15.65
N ILE A 255 -2.68 -14.14 14.77
CA ILE A 255 -2.90 -13.89 13.34
C ILE A 255 -1.78 -14.54 12.50
N PRO A 256 -2.01 -14.85 11.21
CA PRO A 256 -0.97 -15.36 10.34
C PRO A 256 0.25 -14.44 10.27
N ILE A 257 1.43 -15.03 10.39
CA ILE A 257 2.71 -14.35 10.26
C ILE A 257 3.56 -15.00 9.15
N PHE A 258 4.28 -14.19 8.38
CA PHE A 258 5.19 -14.65 7.33
C PHE A 258 6.33 -13.65 7.11
N PHE A 259 7.35 -14.05 6.36
CA PHE A 259 8.38 -13.11 5.92
C PHE A 259 7.87 -12.30 4.74
N SER A 260 7.52 -11.03 4.95
CA SER A 260 7.08 -10.13 3.88
C SER A 260 8.22 -9.75 2.93
N GLU A 261 9.46 -9.90 3.41
CA GLU A 261 10.70 -9.92 2.63
C GLU A 261 11.70 -10.88 3.28
N TYR A 262 12.52 -11.56 2.50
CA TYR A 262 13.73 -12.24 2.96
C TYR A 262 14.76 -12.39 1.83
N GLY A 263 15.97 -12.80 2.19
CA GLY A 263 17.05 -13.11 1.25
C GLY A 263 18.22 -12.12 1.35
N CYS A 264 18.86 -12.06 2.52
CA CYS A 264 20.06 -11.25 2.79
C CYS A 264 21.13 -11.43 1.70
N ASN A 265 21.68 -10.33 1.19
CA ASN A 265 22.67 -10.35 0.12
C ASN A 265 24.12 -10.02 0.58
N GLU A 266 24.41 -10.07 1.88
CA GLU A 266 25.79 -9.90 2.41
C GLU A 266 26.77 -10.97 1.89
N VAL A 267 26.26 -12.15 1.50
CA VAL A 267 27.04 -13.21 0.85
C VAL A 267 26.39 -13.58 -0.47
N THR A 268 27.11 -13.35 -1.57
CA THR A 268 26.65 -13.61 -2.94
C THR A 268 27.48 -14.67 -3.66
N PRO A 269 26.90 -15.47 -4.57
CA PRO A 269 25.46 -15.54 -4.87
C PRO A 269 24.67 -16.11 -3.68
N ARG A 270 23.44 -15.63 -3.49
CA ARG A 270 22.58 -16.05 -2.38
C ARG A 270 22.20 -17.51 -2.57
N LYS A 271 22.44 -18.32 -1.54
CA LYS A 271 22.18 -19.77 -1.57
C LYS A 271 20.74 -20.13 -1.18
N PHE A 272 20.01 -19.20 -0.57
CA PHE A 272 18.64 -19.36 -0.07
C PHE A 272 18.44 -20.58 0.85
N THR A 273 19.43 -20.92 1.67
CA THR A 273 19.37 -22.09 2.57
C THR A 273 18.32 -21.93 3.68
N GLU A 274 17.91 -20.70 3.96
CA GLU A 274 16.79 -20.35 4.84
C GLU A 274 15.46 -20.95 4.37
N VAL A 275 15.27 -21.17 3.06
CA VAL A 275 14.03 -21.74 2.48
C VAL A 275 13.76 -23.12 3.07
N GLY A 276 14.74 -24.01 3.09
CA GLY A 276 14.57 -25.35 3.68
C GLY A 276 14.17 -25.32 5.16
N THR A 277 14.58 -24.28 5.89
CA THR A 277 14.23 -24.10 7.31
C THR A 277 12.83 -23.50 7.47
N LEU A 278 12.51 -22.45 6.71
CA LEU A 278 11.23 -21.74 6.73
C LEU A 278 10.04 -22.66 6.43
N TYR A 279 10.19 -23.55 5.45
CA TYR A 279 9.15 -24.54 5.09
C TYR A 279 9.35 -25.90 5.78
N GLY A 280 10.26 -25.97 6.77
CA GLY A 280 10.52 -27.16 7.58
C GLY A 280 9.58 -27.28 8.78
N SER A 281 9.60 -28.44 9.44
CA SER A 281 8.76 -28.73 10.61
C SER A 281 9.02 -27.84 11.83
N LYS A 282 10.17 -27.15 11.89
CA LYS A 282 10.48 -26.22 12.97
C LYS A 282 9.73 -24.89 12.87
N MET A 283 9.33 -24.50 11.65
CA MET A 283 8.80 -23.15 11.41
C MET A 283 7.37 -23.15 10.88
N THR A 284 6.94 -24.18 10.15
CA THR A 284 5.60 -24.23 9.51
C THR A 284 4.40 -24.24 10.47
N ASP A 285 4.62 -24.54 11.74
CA ASP A 285 3.61 -24.39 12.79
C ASP A 285 3.33 -22.91 13.14
N VAL A 286 4.30 -22.01 12.93
CA VAL A 286 4.20 -20.58 13.24
C VAL A 286 4.10 -19.74 11.96
N TRP A 287 5.00 -19.97 11.01
CA TRP A 287 5.20 -19.15 9.83
C TRP A 287 4.43 -19.67 8.62
N SER A 288 3.81 -18.76 7.88
CA SER A 288 3.02 -19.04 6.67
C SER A 288 3.83 -18.93 5.37
N GLY A 289 5.16 -19.10 5.45
CA GLY A 289 6.09 -18.97 4.31
C GLY A 289 6.73 -17.59 4.22
N GLY A 290 7.08 -17.17 3.01
CA GLY A 290 7.76 -15.88 2.82
C GLY A 290 7.89 -15.43 1.37
N ILE A 291 8.29 -14.16 1.20
CA ILE A 291 8.45 -13.47 -0.08
C ILE A 291 9.92 -13.05 -0.25
N VAL A 292 10.59 -13.53 -1.30
CA VAL A 292 11.97 -13.14 -1.60
C VAL A 292 12.03 -11.72 -2.12
N TYR A 293 12.96 -10.92 -1.59
CA TYR A 293 13.31 -9.61 -2.14
C TYR A 293 14.53 -9.75 -3.08
N MET A 294 14.45 -9.50 -4.39
CA MET A 294 13.29 -9.13 -5.22
C MET A 294 13.48 -9.67 -6.66
N TYR A 295 12.46 -9.56 -7.52
CA TYR A 295 12.53 -10.09 -8.88
C TYR A 295 13.57 -9.37 -9.74
N PHE A 296 13.48 -8.03 -9.82
CA PHE A 296 14.32 -7.21 -10.69
C PHE A 296 15.68 -6.91 -10.06
N GLN A 297 16.74 -7.04 -10.87
CA GLN A 297 18.09 -6.60 -10.51
C GLN A 297 18.23 -5.10 -10.69
N GLU A 298 18.64 -4.46 -9.60
CA GLU A 298 18.86 -3.02 -9.49
C GLU A 298 20.21 -2.75 -8.79
N ASP A 299 20.53 -1.48 -8.55
CA ASP A 299 21.78 -1.06 -7.90
C ASP A 299 21.95 -1.64 -6.49
N ASN A 300 20.84 -2.07 -5.86
CA ASN A 300 20.80 -2.70 -4.55
C ASN A 300 21.31 -4.17 -4.53
N ASN A 301 21.51 -4.79 -5.69
CA ASN A 301 21.98 -6.17 -5.84
C ASN A 301 21.10 -7.24 -5.17
N TYR A 302 19.78 -7.09 -5.24
CA TYR A 302 18.81 -8.06 -4.73
C TYR A 302 18.07 -8.86 -5.81
N GLY A 303 18.35 -8.62 -7.09
CA GLY A 303 17.57 -9.19 -8.20
C GLY A 303 17.76 -10.69 -8.41
N LEU A 304 16.70 -11.34 -8.89
CA LEU A 304 16.75 -12.69 -9.43
C LEU A 304 16.99 -12.67 -10.96
N VAL A 305 16.52 -11.62 -11.63
CA VAL A 305 16.68 -11.46 -13.07
C VAL A 305 17.11 -10.05 -13.43
N SER A 306 17.83 -9.90 -14.53
CA SER A 306 18.02 -8.62 -15.20
C SER A 306 17.16 -8.56 -16.46
N THR A 307 16.60 -7.38 -16.75
CA THR A 307 15.71 -7.18 -17.90
C THR A 307 16.25 -6.15 -18.87
N SER A 308 16.15 -6.41 -20.17
CA SER A 308 16.48 -5.46 -21.23
C SER A 308 15.43 -5.53 -22.34
N GLY A 309 14.50 -4.57 -22.35
CA GLY A 309 13.31 -4.63 -23.20
C GLY A 309 12.51 -5.90 -22.93
N SER A 310 12.26 -6.72 -23.96
CA SER A 310 11.56 -7.99 -23.84
C SER A 310 12.44 -9.17 -23.39
N LYS A 311 13.74 -8.97 -23.19
CA LYS A 311 14.68 -10.04 -22.79
C LYS A 311 14.85 -10.08 -21.29
N VAL A 312 14.83 -11.30 -20.74
CA VAL A 312 15.12 -11.61 -19.34
C VAL A 312 16.36 -12.49 -19.28
N SER A 313 17.31 -12.12 -18.43
CA SER A 313 18.50 -12.91 -18.11
C SER A 313 18.45 -13.31 -16.65
N THR A 314 18.37 -14.62 -16.38
CA THR A 314 18.38 -15.17 -15.02
C THR A 314 19.76 -15.02 -14.39
N MET A 315 19.82 -14.65 -13.12
CA MET A 315 21.06 -14.57 -12.33
C MET A 315 21.31 -15.89 -11.58
N ASP A 316 22.47 -16.03 -10.94
CA ASP A 316 22.79 -17.22 -10.12
C ASP A 316 21.77 -17.43 -9.00
N ASP A 317 21.32 -16.33 -8.38
CA ASP A 317 20.30 -16.32 -7.33
C ASP A 317 18.98 -16.93 -7.78
N PHE A 318 18.57 -16.73 -9.05
CA PHE A 318 17.37 -17.37 -9.61
C PHE A 318 17.49 -18.90 -9.58
N ASN A 319 18.64 -19.44 -10.00
CA ASN A 319 18.85 -20.87 -10.04
C ASN A 319 18.93 -21.48 -8.63
N ASN A 320 19.57 -20.77 -7.70
CA ASN A 320 19.64 -21.17 -6.30
C ASN A 320 18.25 -21.20 -5.66
N LEU A 321 17.47 -20.13 -5.81
CA LEU A 321 16.11 -20.06 -5.28
C LEU A 321 15.20 -21.13 -5.89
N LYS A 322 15.24 -21.30 -7.21
CA LYS A 322 14.50 -22.35 -7.94
C LYS A 322 14.79 -23.74 -7.37
N SER A 323 16.07 -24.03 -7.11
CA SER A 323 16.50 -25.31 -6.53
C SER A 323 15.93 -25.50 -5.12
N GLN A 324 16.06 -24.48 -4.27
CA GLN A 324 15.56 -24.53 -2.89
C GLN A 324 14.03 -24.69 -2.84
N LEU A 325 13.27 -23.86 -3.56
CA LEU A 325 11.82 -23.94 -3.62
C LEU A 325 11.31 -25.23 -4.30
N GLY A 326 12.06 -25.80 -5.24
CA GLY A 326 11.74 -27.09 -5.85
C GLY A 326 11.97 -28.30 -4.92
N SER A 327 12.74 -28.12 -3.84
CA SER A 327 13.09 -29.21 -2.90
C SER A 327 12.19 -29.29 -1.67
N ILE A 328 11.43 -28.23 -1.36
CA ILE A 328 10.57 -28.17 -0.18
C ILE A 328 9.25 -28.93 -0.38
N SER A 329 8.75 -29.52 0.70
CA SER A 329 7.43 -30.15 0.77
C SER A 329 6.84 -29.95 2.17
N PRO A 330 6.38 -28.73 2.52
CA PRO A 330 5.89 -28.43 3.86
C PRO A 330 4.69 -29.31 4.22
N SER A 331 4.60 -29.70 5.49
CA SER A 331 3.40 -30.37 6.01
C SER A 331 2.25 -29.37 6.01
N SER A 332 1.08 -29.80 5.53
CA SER A 332 -0.09 -28.93 5.40
C SER A 332 -1.15 -29.31 6.42
N ALA A 333 -1.59 -28.35 7.23
CA ALA A 333 -2.79 -28.49 8.04
C ALA A 333 -4.06 -28.44 7.17
N ASN A 334 -5.20 -28.80 7.76
CA ASN A 334 -6.52 -28.56 7.19
C ASN A 334 -7.34 -27.68 8.14
N THR A 335 -8.26 -26.87 7.62
CA THR A 335 -9.11 -25.96 8.42
C THR A 335 -9.81 -26.66 9.57
N LYS A 336 -10.22 -27.93 9.39
CA LYS A 336 -10.87 -28.74 10.44
C LYS A 336 -9.98 -29.02 11.67
N ASP A 337 -8.66 -28.92 11.51
CA ASP A 337 -7.67 -29.21 12.56
C ASP A 337 -7.23 -27.93 13.29
N VAL A 338 -7.65 -26.75 12.83
CA VAL A 338 -7.33 -25.46 13.44
C VAL A 338 -8.10 -25.31 14.76
N LYS A 339 -7.35 -25.07 15.83
CA LYS A 339 -7.92 -24.77 17.14
C LYS A 339 -8.24 -23.28 17.27
N SER A 340 -9.18 -22.96 18.15
CA SER A 340 -9.44 -21.56 18.52
C SER A 340 -8.17 -20.93 19.09
N ILE A 341 -7.83 -19.73 18.61
CA ILE A 341 -6.69 -18.95 19.07
C ILE A 341 -7.21 -17.73 19.86
N SER A 342 -6.61 -17.47 21.01
CA SER A 342 -6.95 -16.29 21.80
C SER A 342 -6.43 -15.02 21.15
N ALA A 343 -7.11 -13.91 21.39
CA ALA A 343 -6.60 -12.59 21.05
C ALA A 343 -5.22 -12.35 21.67
N THR A 344 -4.30 -11.74 20.91
CA THR A 344 -3.05 -11.23 21.46
C THR A 344 -3.34 -10.05 22.38
N SER A 345 -2.60 -9.95 23.49
CA SER A 345 -2.72 -8.81 24.42
C SER A 345 -1.91 -7.64 23.89
N CYS A 346 -2.39 -6.40 24.09
CA CYS A 346 -1.61 -5.23 23.67
C CYS A 346 -0.34 -5.09 24.53
N PRO A 347 0.79 -4.66 23.93
CA PRO A 347 1.99 -4.36 24.68
C PRO A 347 1.71 -3.23 25.69
N SER A 348 2.39 -3.30 26.83
CA SER A 348 2.34 -2.23 27.82
C SER A 348 3.24 -1.07 27.38
N THR A 349 2.87 0.16 27.72
CA THR A 349 3.77 1.31 27.54
C THR A 349 5.04 1.13 28.38
N GLY A 350 6.20 1.40 27.79
CA GLY A 350 7.50 1.25 28.43
C GLY A 350 8.60 2.02 27.70
N ASP A 351 9.87 1.71 28.01
CA ASP A 351 11.03 2.44 27.52
C ASP A 351 11.16 2.46 25.98
N TYR A 352 10.70 1.38 25.32
CA TYR A 352 10.79 1.23 23.87
C TYR A 352 9.44 1.27 23.16
N TRP A 353 8.32 1.24 23.90
CA TRP A 353 6.98 1.17 23.32
C TRP A 353 6.07 2.26 23.87
N SER A 354 5.56 3.11 22.98
CA SER A 354 4.74 4.28 23.36
C SER A 354 3.43 4.43 22.59
N ALA A 355 3.09 3.50 21.69
CA ALA A 355 1.86 3.61 20.90
C ALA A 355 0.60 3.46 21.76
N SER A 356 -0.31 4.43 21.67
CA SER A 356 -1.62 4.36 22.34
C SER A 356 -2.51 3.31 21.69
N THR A 357 -3.34 2.64 22.48
CA THR A 357 -4.42 1.79 21.95
C THR A 357 -5.68 2.57 21.57
N LYS A 358 -5.75 3.86 21.92
CA LYS A 358 -6.76 4.76 21.35
C LYS A 358 -6.28 5.18 19.97
N LEU A 359 -7.11 4.96 18.95
CA LEU A 359 -6.76 5.23 17.57
C LEU A 359 -7.33 6.58 17.09
N PRO A 360 -6.72 7.21 16.07
CA PRO A 360 -7.30 8.38 15.41
C PRO A 360 -8.75 8.16 14.93
N PRO A 361 -9.56 9.23 14.85
CA PRO A 361 -10.88 9.17 14.24
C PRO A 361 -10.80 8.72 12.78
N THR A 362 -11.84 8.01 12.32
CA THR A 362 -12.03 7.70 10.91
C THR A 362 -12.14 8.99 10.09
N PRO A 363 -11.34 9.18 9.02
CA PRO A 363 -11.47 10.31 8.12
C PRO A 363 -12.85 10.34 7.45
N ASP A 364 -13.51 11.50 7.47
CA ASP A 364 -14.85 11.68 6.89
C ASP A 364 -14.97 13.07 6.24
N GLU A 365 -15.20 13.07 4.92
CA GLU A 365 -15.27 14.28 4.10
C GLU A 365 -16.45 15.17 4.51
N GLN A 366 -17.57 14.57 4.90
CA GLN A 366 -18.74 15.33 5.35
C GLN A 366 -18.44 16.07 6.64
N ILE A 367 -17.71 15.47 7.58
CA ILE A 367 -17.31 16.12 8.84
C ILE A 367 -16.38 17.31 8.54
N CYS A 368 -15.38 17.12 7.67
CA CYS A 368 -14.43 18.18 7.30
C CYS A 368 -15.12 19.33 6.56
N ASN A 369 -16.01 19.03 5.60
CA ASN A 369 -16.82 20.02 4.90
C ASN A 369 -17.74 20.78 5.86
N CYS A 370 -18.45 20.07 6.75
CA CYS A 370 -19.30 20.68 7.77
C CYS A 370 -18.54 21.66 8.67
N MET A 371 -17.32 21.26 9.09
CA MET A 371 -16.44 22.13 9.85
C MET A 371 -16.05 23.35 9.01
N PHE A 372 -15.50 23.15 7.82
CA PHE A 372 -14.98 24.22 6.98
C PHE A 372 -16.05 25.24 6.58
N ASP A 373 -17.25 24.80 6.22
CA ASP A 373 -18.36 25.68 5.82
C ASP A 373 -18.91 26.50 6.99
N SER A 374 -18.81 25.99 8.21
CA SER A 374 -19.21 26.72 9.42
C SER A 374 -18.27 27.87 9.79
N LEU A 375 -17.11 27.98 9.15
CA LEU A 375 -16.10 28.98 9.45
C LEU A 375 -16.43 30.33 8.79
N SER A 376 -16.12 31.42 9.50
CA SER A 376 -16.24 32.78 8.99
C SER A 376 -14.91 33.35 8.51
N CYS A 377 -13.78 32.85 9.01
CA CYS A 377 -12.45 33.17 8.53
C CYS A 377 -11.78 31.88 8.02
N VAL A 378 -11.23 31.92 6.81
CA VAL A 378 -10.56 30.77 6.19
C VAL A 378 -9.25 31.19 5.54
N VAL A 379 -8.38 30.21 5.26
CA VAL A 379 -7.22 30.42 4.40
C VAL A 379 -7.70 30.74 2.99
N ASP A 380 -7.09 31.76 2.39
CA ASP A 380 -7.43 32.19 1.04
C ASP A 380 -7.10 31.09 -0.01
N SER A 381 -7.74 31.12 -1.19
CA SER A 381 -7.54 30.09 -2.21
C SER A 381 -6.13 30.03 -2.76
N ASP A 382 -5.46 31.18 -2.81
CA ASP A 382 -4.20 31.34 -3.54
C ASP A 382 -2.96 31.11 -2.64
N VAL A 383 -3.17 30.78 -1.35
CA VAL A 383 -2.08 30.54 -0.40
C VAL A 383 -1.46 29.18 -0.63
N SER A 384 -0.15 29.16 -0.90
CA SER A 384 0.62 27.92 -1.03
C SER A 384 0.68 27.16 0.29
N SER A 385 0.62 25.82 0.24
CA SER A 385 0.82 24.97 1.43
C SER A 385 2.17 25.20 2.13
N LYS A 386 3.18 25.69 1.40
CA LYS A 386 4.49 26.06 1.96
C LYS A 386 4.40 27.19 2.99
N ASP A 387 3.37 28.03 2.90
CA ASP A 387 3.14 29.15 3.82
C ASP A 387 2.34 28.75 5.08
N TYR A 388 1.81 27.52 5.14
CA TYR A 388 0.93 27.11 6.23
C TYR A 388 1.65 27.02 7.57
N GLY A 389 2.92 26.59 7.57
CA GLY A 389 3.74 26.48 8.79
C GLY A 389 3.91 27.81 9.54
N ASP A 390 4.09 28.91 8.79
CA ASP A 390 4.19 30.26 9.37
C ASP A 390 2.87 30.70 10.04
N LEU A 391 1.75 30.38 9.39
CA LEU A 391 0.42 30.71 9.91
C LEU A 391 0.11 29.91 11.17
N TYR A 392 0.37 28.59 11.17
CA TYR A 392 0.25 27.75 12.37
C TYR A 392 1.11 28.29 13.52
N SER A 393 2.37 28.60 13.25
CA SER A 393 3.32 29.14 14.24
C SER A 393 2.87 30.47 14.84
N TYR A 394 2.09 31.26 14.09
CA TYR A 394 1.50 32.50 14.58
C TYR A 394 0.26 32.22 15.44
N VAL A 395 -0.73 31.51 14.91
CA VAL A 395 -2.03 31.38 15.59
C VAL A 395 -2.01 30.42 16.78
N CYS A 396 -1.25 29.31 16.71
CA CYS A 396 -1.21 28.32 17.79
C CYS A 396 -0.46 28.80 19.04
N LYS A 397 0.12 30.01 19.03
CA LYS A 397 0.63 30.68 20.24
C LYS A 397 -0.50 31.24 21.10
N ASP A 398 -1.57 31.69 20.46
CA ASP A 398 -2.71 32.35 21.12
C ASP A 398 -3.97 31.47 21.15
N ILE A 399 -4.02 30.42 20.33
CA ILE A 399 -5.14 29.51 20.18
C ILE A 399 -4.71 28.09 20.53
N ASP A 400 -5.57 27.38 21.26
CA ASP A 400 -5.42 25.95 21.47
C ASP A 400 -5.71 25.20 20.16
N CYS A 401 -4.68 24.60 19.60
CA CYS A 401 -4.74 23.83 18.35
C CYS A 401 -5.04 22.34 18.58
N ALA A 402 -5.42 21.93 19.79
CA ALA A 402 -5.74 20.53 20.11
C ALA A 402 -6.86 19.94 19.23
N GLY A 403 -7.80 20.75 18.75
CA GLY A 403 -8.90 20.29 17.88
C GLY A 403 -8.47 19.79 16.49
N ILE A 404 -7.23 20.05 16.08
CA ILE A 404 -6.65 19.57 14.81
C ILE A 404 -5.39 18.72 15.02
N SER A 405 -4.90 18.62 16.26
CA SER A 405 -3.69 17.89 16.59
C SER A 405 -3.95 16.38 16.70
N ALA A 406 -2.95 15.58 16.38
CA ALA A 406 -2.96 14.14 16.58
C ALA A 406 -1.71 13.72 17.37
N ASN A 407 -1.87 12.88 18.39
CA ASN A 407 -0.76 12.41 19.20
C ASN A 407 -0.90 10.91 19.48
N GLY A 408 -0.11 10.11 18.77
CA GLY A 408 -0.11 8.65 18.86
C GLY A 408 0.36 8.10 20.22
N THR A 409 1.11 8.87 21.00
CA THR A 409 1.57 8.46 22.33
C THR A 409 0.47 8.56 23.39
N SER A 410 -0.17 9.72 23.48
CA SER A 410 -1.20 10.01 24.49
C SER A 410 -2.59 9.54 24.08
N GLY A 411 -2.78 9.16 22.81
CA GLY A 411 -4.09 8.78 22.28
C GLY A 411 -5.07 9.94 22.24
N LYS A 412 -4.56 11.16 22.04
CA LYS A 412 -5.35 12.39 21.96
C LYS A 412 -5.37 12.85 20.51
N TYR A 413 -6.57 12.90 19.96
CA TYR A 413 -6.82 13.29 18.58
C TYR A 413 -7.94 14.32 18.57
N GLY A 414 -7.68 15.46 17.95
CA GLY A 414 -8.71 16.45 17.67
C GLY A 414 -9.74 15.91 16.68
N ALA A 415 -10.98 16.35 16.81
CA ALA A 415 -12.08 15.93 15.94
C ALA A 415 -11.82 16.19 14.45
N TYR A 416 -10.97 17.18 14.14
CA TYR A 416 -10.63 17.60 12.79
C TYR A 416 -9.20 17.23 12.38
N SER A 417 -8.49 16.41 13.17
CA SER A 417 -7.16 15.92 12.80
C SER A 417 -7.13 15.11 11.48
N PRO A 418 -8.22 14.48 11.02
CA PRO A 418 -8.24 13.82 9.70
C PRO A 418 -8.45 14.75 8.49
N CYS A 419 -8.78 16.03 8.71
CA CYS A 419 -9.09 16.95 7.61
C CYS A 419 -7.82 17.43 6.87
N SER A 420 -7.98 18.05 5.70
CA SER A 420 -6.86 18.59 4.95
C SER A 420 -6.16 19.73 5.71
N ASP A 421 -4.89 19.97 5.40
CA ASP A 421 -4.11 21.03 6.07
C ASP A 421 -4.75 22.40 5.92
N LYS A 422 -5.37 22.68 4.78
CA LYS A 422 -6.08 23.94 4.54
C LYS A 422 -7.29 24.08 5.45
N GLU A 423 -8.06 23.00 5.64
CA GLU A 423 -9.23 22.99 6.51
C GLU A 423 -8.82 23.11 7.98
N LYS A 424 -7.83 22.32 8.43
CA LYS A 424 -7.24 22.40 9.77
C LYS A 424 -6.75 23.82 10.07
N LEU A 425 -6.01 24.43 9.14
CA LEU A 425 -5.49 25.78 9.33
C LEU A 425 -6.64 26.79 9.38
N SER A 426 -7.60 26.68 8.47
CA SER A 426 -8.78 27.55 8.46
C SER A 426 -9.56 27.48 9.77
N PHE A 427 -9.69 26.30 10.38
CA PHE A 427 -10.33 26.11 11.68
C PHE A 427 -9.65 26.97 12.76
N VAL A 428 -8.32 26.89 12.89
CA VAL A 428 -7.59 27.63 13.91
C VAL A 428 -7.50 29.13 13.60
N LEU A 429 -7.44 29.53 12.33
CA LEU A 429 -7.59 30.96 11.93
C LEU A 429 -8.96 31.50 12.36
N ASN A 430 -10.03 30.72 12.20
CA ASN A 430 -11.37 31.09 12.63
C ASN A 430 -11.50 31.21 14.15
N LEU A 431 -10.83 30.35 14.91
CA LEU A 431 -10.75 30.48 16.37
C LEU A 431 -10.05 31.79 16.77
N TYR A 432 -8.92 32.11 16.11
CA TYR A 432 -8.22 33.39 16.31
C TYR A 432 -9.10 34.59 15.96
N TYR A 433 -9.76 34.55 14.81
CA TYR A 433 -10.69 35.58 14.35
C TYR A 433 -11.82 35.84 15.36
N LYS A 434 -12.44 34.78 15.87
CA LYS A 434 -13.51 34.86 16.89
C LYS A 434 -12.98 35.40 18.23
N LYS A 435 -11.81 34.93 18.69
CA LYS A 435 -11.16 35.43 19.91
C LYS A 435 -10.87 36.94 19.83
N ASN A 436 -10.57 37.44 18.63
CA ASN A 436 -10.27 38.85 18.36
C ASN A 436 -11.48 39.66 17.86
N GLY A 437 -12.70 39.28 18.28
CA GLY A 437 -13.92 40.06 18.08
C GLY A 437 -14.47 40.06 16.65
N GLY A 438 -13.98 39.18 15.77
CA GLY A 438 -14.52 39.04 14.42
C GLY A 438 -14.24 40.21 13.47
N SER A 439 -13.21 41.01 13.74
CA SER A 439 -12.82 42.11 12.84
C SER A 439 -12.19 41.58 11.54
N LYS A 440 -12.44 42.23 10.40
CA LYS A 440 -11.81 41.84 9.11
C LYS A 440 -10.29 41.77 9.20
N SER A 441 -9.68 42.71 9.93
CA SER A 441 -8.23 42.73 10.18
C SER A 441 -7.72 41.51 10.95
N ALA A 442 -8.55 40.89 11.80
CA ALA A 442 -8.16 39.67 12.51
C ALA A 442 -8.17 38.41 11.62
N CYS A 443 -8.76 38.48 10.43
CA CYS A 443 -8.72 37.40 9.44
C CYS A 443 -7.73 37.67 8.30
N ASP A 444 -7.13 38.85 8.22
CA ASP A 444 -6.34 39.25 7.04
C ASP A 444 -5.04 38.43 6.91
N PHE A 445 -4.31 38.23 8.02
CA PHE A 445 -3.02 37.50 8.06
C PHE A 445 -2.04 37.91 6.94
N LYS A 446 -1.95 39.22 6.64
CA LYS A 446 -1.15 39.78 5.52
C LYS A 446 -1.67 39.31 4.15
N GLY A 447 -3.00 39.33 3.99
CA GLY A 447 -3.70 38.86 2.79
C GLY A 447 -3.76 37.33 2.61
N LYS A 448 -3.36 36.54 3.63
CA LYS A 448 -3.40 35.07 3.58
C LYS A 448 -4.71 34.47 4.11
N GLY A 449 -5.57 35.28 4.72
CA GLY A 449 -6.91 34.84 5.14
C GLY A 449 -8.01 35.73 4.57
N SER A 450 -9.19 35.14 4.41
CA SER A 450 -10.36 35.81 3.90
C SER A 450 -11.62 35.48 4.69
N VAL A 451 -12.49 36.49 4.83
CA VAL A 451 -13.77 36.34 5.52
C VAL A 451 -14.80 35.81 4.53
N LYS A 452 -15.47 34.72 4.89
CA LYS A 452 -16.60 34.16 4.15
C LYS A 452 -17.88 34.15 4.99
N SER A 453 -19.02 34.03 4.31
CA SER A 453 -20.30 33.82 5.00
C SER A 453 -20.37 32.38 5.50
N ALA A 454 -20.36 32.19 6.82
CA ALA A 454 -20.51 30.88 7.43
C ALA A 454 -21.88 30.28 7.12
N LYS A 455 -21.90 28.99 6.78
CA LYS A 455 -23.10 28.19 6.52
C LYS A 455 -23.03 26.91 7.33
N THR A 456 -24.15 26.54 7.94
CA THR A 456 -24.25 25.27 8.65
C THR A 456 -25.49 24.55 8.17
N ALA A 457 -25.29 23.51 7.34
CA ALA A 457 -26.37 22.64 6.93
C ALA A 457 -26.96 21.93 8.17
N SER A 458 -28.25 21.60 8.14
CA SER A 458 -28.93 20.91 9.25
C SER A 458 -28.26 19.58 9.60
N SER A 459 -27.76 18.86 8.59
CA SER A 459 -26.97 17.63 8.72
C SER A 459 -25.66 17.79 9.49
N CYS A 460 -25.11 19.01 9.59
CA CYS A 460 -23.86 19.28 10.28
C CYS A 460 -24.02 19.50 11.79
N SER A 461 -25.23 19.78 12.27
CA SER A 461 -25.49 20.21 13.65
C SER A 461 -25.00 19.19 14.70
N GLY A 462 -25.22 17.90 14.46
CA GLY A 462 -24.76 16.82 15.34
C GLY A 462 -23.24 16.74 15.41
N PHE A 463 -22.55 16.71 14.26
CA PHE A 463 -21.09 16.62 14.20
C PHE A 463 -20.42 17.82 14.89
N LEU A 464 -20.87 19.04 14.57
CA LEU A 464 -20.30 20.27 15.15
C LEU A 464 -20.55 20.35 16.66
N SER A 465 -21.71 19.89 17.14
CA SER A 465 -22.01 19.84 18.57
C SER A 465 -21.11 18.83 19.30
N SER A 466 -20.89 17.65 18.71
CA SER A 466 -20.05 16.60 19.31
C SER A 466 -18.57 16.95 19.31
N ALA A 467 -18.06 17.58 18.25
CA ALA A 467 -16.70 18.12 18.22
C ALA A 467 -16.50 19.29 19.21
N GLY A 468 -17.55 20.06 19.46
CA GLY A 468 -17.49 21.27 20.25
C GLY A 468 -16.79 22.42 19.54
N SER A 469 -16.86 23.62 20.12
CA SER A 469 -16.31 24.84 19.51
C SER A 469 -14.78 24.83 19.39
N SER A 470 -14.07 24.13 20.27
CA SER A 470 -12.62 23.96 20.21
C SER A 470 -12.17 22.73 19.40
N GLY A 471 -13.10 21.89 18.94
CA GLY A 471 -12.78 20.68 18.17
C GLY A 471 -12.14 19.55 18.98
N VAL A 472 -12.07 19.65 20.29
CA VAL A 472 -11.46 18.62 21.17
C VAL A 472 -12.45 17.53 21.61
N GLY A 473 -13.71 17.65 21.20
CA GLY A 473 -14.71 16.62 21.41
C GLY A 473 -14.41 15.36 20.59
N SER A 474 -15.15 14.29 20.87
CA SER A 474 -14.96 13.01 20.18
C SER A 474 -15.92 12.90 19.00
N LEU A 475 -15.36 12.63 17.83
CA LEU A 475 -16.08 12.21 16.64
C LEU A 475 -15.54 10.85 16.20
N SER A 476 -16.43 10.03 15.65
CA SER A 476 -16.07 8.90 14.82
C SER A 476 -16.70 9.17 13.47
N GLY A 477 -15.86 9.34 12.45
CA GLY A 477 -16.32 9.49 11.07
C GLY A 477 -17.12 8.28 10.62
N THR A 478 -17.98 8.51 9.63
CA THR A 478 -18.63 7.42 8.93
C THR A 478 -17.81 7.03 7.72
N ILE A 479 -17.71 5.72 7.50
CA ILE A 479 -17.10 5.20 6.28
C ILE A 479 -18.05 5.49 5.12
N ALA A 480 -17.60 6.28 4.15
CA ALA A 480 -18.40 6.62 2.99
C ALA A 480 -18.75 5.35 2.19
N SER A 481 -20.01 5.25 1.75
CA SER A 481 -20.47 4.17 0.86
C SER A 481 -20.21 4.46 -0.61
N THR A 482 -19.70 5.65 -0.95
CA THR A 482 -19.47 6.05 -2.34
C THR A 482 -18.18 5.44 -2.83
N LYS A 483 -18.28 4.56 -3.84
CA LYS A 483 -17.12 4.00 -4.54
C LYS A 483 -16.37 5.10 -5.28
N HIS A 484 -15.06 4.97 -5.40
CA HIS A 484 -14.23 5.81 -6.25
C HIS A 484 -14.41 5.42 -7.73
N THR A 485 -15.61 5.62 -8.28
CA THR A 485 -15.98 5.15 -9.63
C THR A 485 -15.31 5.92 -10.78
N ASP A 486 -14.70 7.07 -10.50
CA ASP A 486 -14.06 7.91 -11.53
C ASP A 486 -12.57 7.62 -11.70
N ILE A 487 -12.00 6.75 -10.87
CA ILE A 487 -10.60 6.33 -10.93
C ILE A 487 -10.29 5.55 -12.22
N THR A 488 -11.27 4.83 -12.81
CA THR A 488 -11.06 3.98 -14.01
C THR A 488 -11.49 4.61 -15.34
N LYS A 489 -12.05 5.83 -15.35
CA LYS A 489 -12.69 6.40 -16.55
C LYS A 489 -11.75 7.01 -17.59
N SER A 490 -10.45 7.13 -17.34
CA SER A 490 -9.55 7.78 -18.30
C SER A 490 -9.06 6.87 -19.44
N GLY A 491 -9.46 5.59 -19.50
CA GLY A 491 -8.94 4.63 -20.49
C GLY A 491 -9.88 4.22 -21.65
N SER A 492 -11.17 4.56 -21.63
CA SER A 492 -12.13 4.05 -22.61
C SER A 492 -12.50 5.06 -23.70
N THR A 493 -11.55 5.39 -24.57
CA THR A 493 -11.88 5.72 -25.98
C THR A 493 -11.64 4.50 -26.84
N ALA A 494 -12.54 3.52 -26.72
CA ALA A 494 -12.65 2.45 -27.70
C ALA A 494 -13.47 2.97 -28.89
N THR A 495 -12.77 3.25 -29.97
CA THR A 495 -13.28 3.56 -31.30
C THR A 495 -14.18 2.41 -31.78
N ALA A 496 -15.49 2.56 -31.63
CA ALA A 496 -16.45 1.64 -32.24
C ALA A 496 -16.52 1.91 -33.75
N SER A 497 -15.66 1.25 -34.52
CA SER A 497 -15.83 1.07 -35.96
C SER A 497 -17.01 0.14 -36.21
N ASN A 498 -18.17 0.70 -36.56
CA ASN A 498 -19.33 -0.08 -36.97
C ASN A 498 -19.44 -0.06 -38.51
N GLY A 499 -19.06 -1.18 -39.12
CA GLY A 499 -19.19 -1.41 -40.56
C GLY A 499 -20.41 -2.26 -40.87
N GLY A 500 -21.39 -1.65 -41.57
CA GLY A 500 -22.16 -2.25 -42.65
C GLY A 500 -23.46 -3.01 -42.32
N GLY A 501 -24.60 -2.50 -42.80
CA GLY A 501 -25.84 -3.30 -42.91
C GLY A 501 -27.17 -2.58 -43.15
N ASN A 502 -27.28 -1.78 -44.23
CA ASN A 502 -28.47 -1.44 -45.05
C ASN A 502 -29.93 -1.52 -44.50
N SER A 503 -30.69 -0.42 -44.59
CA SER A 503 -31.82 -0.22 -45.55
C SER A 503 -32.68 1.04 -45.27
N ASP A 504 -32.82 1.87 -46.31
CA ASP A 504 -33.95 2.71 -46.78
C ASP A 504 -34.86 3.49 -45.81
N SER A 505 -34.85 4.84 -45.91
CA SER A 505 -35.76 5.62 -46.79
C SER A 505 -36.01 7.09 -46.34
N SER A 506 -35.65 8.01 -47.24
CA SER A 506 -36.33 9.27 -47.66
C SER A 506 -36.63 10.46 -46.72
N ASN A 507 -36.23 11.63 -47.26
CA ASN A 507 -36.78 13.01 -47.18
C ASN A 507 -36.60 13.81 -45.86
N SER A 508 -36.30 15.12 -45.84
CA SER A 508 -36.15 16.17 -46.87
C SER A 508 -35.68 17.49 -46.23
N ASN A 509 -35.01 18.36 -47.02
CA ASN A 509 -34.89 19.85 -46.92
C ASN A 509 -34.14 20.48 -45.72
N SER A 510 -33.43 21.62 -45.84
CA SER A 510 -32.94 22.45 -46.96
C SER A 510 -31.94 23.51 -46.44
N SER A 511 -31.03 23.96 -47.33
CA SER A 511 -30.47 25.32 -47.49
C SER A 511 -29.84 26.04 -46.28
N GLY A 512 -28.54 26.36 -46.29
CA GLY A 512 -27.91 27.53 -46.95
C GLY A 512 -27.26 28.38 -45.83
N SER A 513 -26.02 28.89 -45.88
CA SER A 513 -25.43 29.78 -46.88
C SER A 513 -23.92 29.92 -46.66
N LYS A 514 -23.18 30.09 -47.76
CA LYS A 514 -21.78 30.55 -47.80
C LYS A 514 -21.73 32.07 -47.66
N SER A 515 -20.66 32.63 -47.07
CA SER A 515 -19.71 33.48 -47.82
C SER A 515 -18.64 34.11 -46.91
N SER A 516 -17.42 34.04 -47.42
CA SER A 516 -16.15 34.67 -47.06
C SER A 516 -16.12 36.20 -47.16
N SER A 517 -15.21 36.86 -46.43
CA SER A 517 -14.25 37.79 -47.03
C SER A 517 -13.12 38.20 -46.06
N SER A 518 -11.94 38.26 -46.65
CA SER A 518 -10.60 38.62 -46.19
C SER A 518 -10.37 40.10 -45.82
N SER A 519 -9.36 40.36 -44.98
CA SER A 519 -8.46 41.50 -45.19
C SER A 519 -7.07 41.28 -44.57
N SER A 520 -6.06 41.50 -45.40
CA SER A 520 -4.60 41.49 -45.22
C SER A 520 -4.05 42.68 -44.42
N GLY A 521 -2.83 42.55 -43.85
CA GLY A 521 -2.06 43.73 -43.41
C GLY A 521 -0.79 43.53 -42.57
N SER A 522 0.24 42.88 -43.14
CA SER A 522 1.68 43.23 -43.06
C SER A 522 2.33 43.79 -41.76
N SER A 523 3.13 42.93 -41.12
CA SER A 523 4.58 43.04 -40.84
C SER A 523 5.24 44.37 -40.43
N LYS A 524 5.94 44.36 -39.29
CA LYS A 524 7.29 44.98 -39.13
C LYS A 524 8.16 44.19 -38.15
N LYS A 525 9.39 43.90 -38.60
CA LYS A 525 10.51 43.24 -37.90
C LYS A 525 11.41 44.29 -37.21
N SER A 526 12.00 43.91 -36.08
CA SER A 526 13.39 44.19 -35.64
C SER A 526 13.72 43.16 -34.54
N GLY A 527 14.63 42.19 -34.71
CA GLY A 527 16.08 42.36 -34.84
C GLY A 527 16.69 42.45 -33.42
N ALA A 528 16.81 41.34 -32.68
CA ALA A 528 17.98 40.45 -32.59
C ALA A 528 19.22 41.09 -31.93
N ALA A 529 19.61 40.59 -30.74
CA ALA A 529 21.00 40.18 -30.46
C ALA A 529 21.19 39.56 -29.04
N ARG A 530 21.79 38.35 -29.07
CA ARG A 530 22.81 37.80 -28.17
C ARG A 530 22.46 37.34 -26.73
N GLN A 531 22.27 36.02 -26.63
CA GLN A 531 23.26 35.06 -26.08
C GLN A 531 23.89 35.40 -24.73
N ALA A 532 23.45 34.68 -23.69
CA ALA A 532 24.29 34.20 -22.61
C ALA A 532 23.66 32.91 -22.04
N SER A 533 24.19 31.77 -22.46
CA SER A 533 24.11 30.52 -21.72
C SER A 533 25.09 30.62 -20.56
N PHE A 534 24.63 30.51 -19.33
CA PHE A 534 25.47 30.04 -18.22
C PHE A 534 24.64 29.15 -17.30
N ASP A 535 25.04 27.90 -17.36
CA ASP A 535 24.87 26.80 -16.43
C ASP A 535 25.35 27.21 -15.02
N PHE A 536 24.54 26.98 -13.99
CA PHE A 536 25.09 26.56 -12.68
C PHE A 536 24.03 25.88 -11.81
N LEU A 537 24.41 24.66 -11.42
CA LEU A 537 23.81 23.80 -10.41
C LEU A 537 23.61 24.50 -9.05
N SER A 538 22.47 24.23 -8.43
CA SER A 538 22.43 24.00 -6.98
C SER A 538 21.33 23.00 -6.62
N LYS A 539 21.49 21.75 -7.08
CA LYS A 539 20.92 20.61 -6.38
C LYS A 539 21.78 20.37 -5.14
N THR A 540 21.30 20.79 -3.97
CA THR A 540 21.90 20.38 -2.70
C THR A 540 21.56 18.92 -2.46
N LEU A 541 22.56 18.09 -2.72
CA LEU A 541 22.65 16.67 -2.44
C LEU A 541 22.68 16.49 -0.91
N TYR A 542 21.63 15.94 -0.30
CA TYR A 542 21.74 15.28 1.01
C TYR A 542 21.82 13.77 0.76
N ILE A 543 23.01 13.32 0.37
CA ILE A 543 23.43 11.92 0.55
C ILE A 543 24.04 11.87 1.95
N GLY A 544 23.28 11.38 2.91
CA GLY A 544 23.77 10.97 4.21
C GLY A 544 24.10 9.47 4.16
N SER A 545 25.35 9.16 3.81
CA SER A 545 25.90 7.81 3.87
C SER A 545 25.97 7.34 5.33
N ALA A 546 25.16 6.36 5.71
CA ALA A 546 25.38 5.58 6.92
C ALA A 546 26.44 4.50 6.62
N ILE A 547 27.71 4.86 6.73
CA ILE A 547 28.81 3.90 6.76
C ILE A 547 28.86 3.30 8.16
N ALA A 548 28.46 2.03 8.28
CA ALA A 548 28.72 1.21 9.45
C ALA A 548 30.23 0.89 9.53
N ILE A 549 30.91 1.43 10.54
CA ILE A 549 32.20 0.91 11.00
C ILE A 549 31.93 0.15 12.29
N GLY A 550 31.72 -1.17 12.17
CA GLY A 550 31.76 -2.11 13.28
C GLY A 550 33.06 -2.90 13.24
N VAL A 551 34.15 -2.33 13.76
CA VAL A 551 35.36 -3.09 14.09
C VAL A 551 35.26 -3.45 15.57
N GLY A 552 35.26 -4.76 15.84
CA GLY A 552 35.02 -5.31 17.16
C GLY A 552 36.15 -5.08 18.17
N LEU A 553 35.82 -5.38 19.43
CA LEU A 553 36.79 -5.68 20.47
C LEU A 553 36.16 -6.70 21.43
N ILE A 554 36.56 -7.95 21.23
CA ILE A 554 36.57 -9.01 22.23
C ILE A 554 37.74 -8.71 23.16
N VAL A 555 37.50 -8.51 24.47
CA VAL A 555 38.49 -8.80 25.52
C VAL A 555 37.76 -9.21 26.82
N VAL A 556 37.91 -10.50 27.14
CA VAL A 556 37.71 -11.24 28.42
C VAL A 556 36.28 -11.42 28.94
#